data_AF-A0A924JPE5-F1
#
_entry.id   AF-A0A924JPE5-F1
#
_cell.length_a   1.000
_cell.length_b   1.000
_cell.length_c   1.000
_cell.angle_alpha   90.00
_cell.angle_beta   90.00
_cell.angle_gamma   90.00
#
_symmetry.space_group_name_H-M   'P 1'
#
loop_
_entity.id
_entity.type
_entity.pdbx_description
1 polymer ?
#
loop_
_entity_poly.entity_id
_entity_poly.type
_entity_poly.pdbx_seq_one_letter_code
_entity_poly.pdbx_strand_id
1 'polypeptide(L)'
;MKKTFALFLILIGLQSMAQGNKMLVHISAQGCTIDASLENDNPKKMLTLTSKKTKDGRLVIMNLNVRNEADYKRSYLVMNDKDEELPINIVSRVNGSHYVLLKDFFANTQKGNTYKLYTMAVPKDPNAAATVRVRRILLCSIAVK
;
A
#
# COMPACT_ATOMS: atom_id res chain seq x y z
N MET A 1 -1.26 -8.86 -52.72
CA MET A 1 -1.13 -9.44 -51.36
C MET A 1 -0.15 -8.69 -50.44
N LYS A 2 0.14 -7.39 -50.65
CA LYS A 2 1.08 -6.61 -49.80
C LYS A 2 0.39 -5.65 -48.81
N LYS A 3 -0.92 -5.39 -48.97
CA LYS A 3 -1.68 -4.44 -48.15
C LYS A 3 -2.28 -5.04 -46.86
N THR A 4 -2.46 -6.36 -46.82
CA THR A 4 -2.99 -7.08 -45.65
C THR A 4 -1.93 -7.33 -44.57
N PHE A 5 -0.65 -7.36 -44.94
CA PHE A 5 0.45 -7.58 -43.98
C PHE A 5 0.73 -6.34 -43.11
N ALA A 6 0.53 -5.14 -43.66
CA ALA A 6 0.72 -3.88 -42.93
C ALA A 6 -0.34 -3.69 -41.82
N LEU A 7 -1.57 -4.17 -42.02
CA LEU A 7 -2.64 -4.03 -41.04
C LEU A 7 -2.39 -4.88 -39.77
N PHE A 8 -1.75 -6.04 -39.93
CA PHE A 8 -1.45 -6.95 -38.83
C PHE A 8 -0.33 -6.41 -37.91
N LEU A 9 0.63 -5.66 -38.47
CA LEU A 9 1.72 -5.03 -37.71
C LEU A 9 1.23 -3.87 -36.83
N ILE A 10 0.19 -3.14 -37.25
CA ILE A 10 -0.38 -2.02 -36.47
C ILE A 10 -1.12 -2.55 -35.23
N LEU A 11 -1.78 -3.71 -35.32
CA LEU A 11 -2.50 -4.33 -34.21
C LEU A 11 -1.55 -4.86 -33.11
N ILE A 12 -0.35 -5.32 -33.47
CA ILE A 12 0.65 -5.79 -32.49
C ILE A 12 1.28 -4.60 -31.74
N GLY A 13 1.45 -3.45 -32.39
CA GLY A 13 2.03 -2.24 -31.77
C GLY A 13 1.16 -1.59 -30.69
N LEU A 14 -0.16 -1.77 -30.73
CA LEU A 14 -1.10 -1.20 -29.76
C LEU A 14 -1.15 -1.96 -28.42
N GLN A 15 -0.71 -3.22 -28.37
CA GLN A 15 -0.68 -3.98 -27.12
C GLN A 15 0.45 -3.56 -26.18
N SER A 16 1.53 -2.96 -26.71
CA SER A 16 2.68 -2.50 -25.93
C SER A 16 2.38 -1.27 -25.07
N MET A 17 1.33 -0.51 -25.39
CA MET A 17 0.96 0.73 -24.70
C MET A 17 0.02 0.49 -23.50
N ALA A 18 -0.39 -0.76 -23.26
CA ALA A 18 -1.25 -1.14 -22.14
C ALA A 18 -0.47 -1.53 -20.87
N GLN A 19 0.84 -1.25 -20.78
CA GLN A 19 1.55 -1.26 -19.51
C GLN A 19 1.11 -0.05 -18.68
N GLY A 20 -0.07 -0.16 -18.05
CA GLY A 20 -0.51 0.78 -17.03
C GLY A 20 0.60 0.96 -16.01
N ASN A 21 0.90 2.22 -15.67
CA ASN A 21 1.86 2.55 -14.63
C ASN A 21 1.45 1.83 -13.35
N LYS A 22 2.22 0.80 -12.95
CA LYS A 22 1.93 0.02 -11.75
C LYS A 22 1.84 0.97 -10.56
N MET A 23 0.67 1.04 -9.94
CA MET A 23 0.49 1.86 -8.76
C MET A 23 1.17 1.17 -7.57
N LEU A 24 2.23 1.79 -7.03
CA LEU A 24 3.09 1.25 -5.98
C LEU A 24 3.08 2.10 -4.71
N VAL A 25 3.20 1.41 -3.58
CA VAL A 25 3.49 1.96 -2.26
C VAL A 25 4.81 1.38 -1.76
N HIS A 26 5.73 2.25 -1.34
CA HIS A 26 6.94 1.90 -0.62
C HIS A 26 6.67 1.86 0.87
N ILE A 27 7.04 0.76 1.53
CA ILE A 27 6.88 0.58 2.98
C ILE A 27 8.27 0.29 3.55
N SER A 28 8.73 1.11 4.48
CA SER A 28 10.08 1.00 5.03
C SER A 28 10.16 1.18 6.53
N ALA A 29 11.03 0.41 7.17
CA ALA A 29 11.34 0.50 8.59
C ALA A 29 12.66 -0.23 8.88
N GLN A 30 13.43 0.26 9.85
CA GLN A 30 14.66 -0.41 10.35
C GLN A 30 15.67 -0.81 9.25
N GLY A 31 15.75 -0.04 8.15
CA GLY A 31 16.64 -0.29 7.02
C GLY A 31 16.13 -1.32 6.01
N CYS A 32 14.91 -1.84 6.18
CA CYS A 32 14.24 -2.69 5.21
C CYS A 32 13.18 -1.89 4.44
N THR A 33 13.05 -2.15 3.14
CA THR A 33 12.05 -1.56 2.26
C THR A 33 11.37 -2.66 1.46
N ILE A 34 10.05 -2.55 1.31
CA ILE A 34 9.25 -3.40 0.43
C ILE A 34 8.32 -2.55 -0.43
N ASP A 35 8.08 -3.02 -1.65
CA ASP A 35 7.13 -2.40 -2.57
C ASP A 35 5.89 -3.27 -2.71
N ALA A 36 4.73 -2.65 -2.56
CA ALA A 36 3.42 -3.27 -2.66
C ALA A 36 2.58 -2.60 -3.75
N SER A 37 1.82 -3.40 -4.51
CA SER A 37 0.87 -2.90 -5.49
C SER A 37 -0.39 -2.37 -4.81
N LEU A 38 -0.95 -1.28 -5.35
CA LEU A 38 -2.25 -0.73 -5.00
C LEU A 38 -3.40 -1.32 -5.81
N GLU A 39 -3.12 -2.21 -6.76
CA GLU A 39 -4.14 -2.81 -7.63
C GLU A 39 -4.68 -4.11 -7.06
N ASN A 40 -3.84 -4.86 -6.34
CA ASN A 40 -4.15 -6.20 -5.85
C ASN A 40 -3.52 -6.46 -4.48
N ASP A 41 -4.05 -7.46 -3.76
CA ASP A 41 -3.49 -7.92 -2.50
C ASP A 41 -2.06 -8.48 -2.68
N ASN A 42 -1.21 -8.25 -1.68
CA ASN A 42 0.20 -8.59 -1.71
C ASN A 42 0.56 -9.64 -0.62
N PRO A 43 -0.04 -10.85 -0.62
CA PRO A 43 0.07 -11.80 0.50
C PRO A 43 1.49 -12.32 0.76
N LYS A 44 2.36 -12.27 -0.25
CA LYS A 44 3.75 -12.73 -0.15
C LYS A 44 4.72 -11.65 0.36
N LYS A 45 4.27 -10.40 0.51
CA LYS A 45 5.12 -9.29 0.98
C LYS A 45 5.15 -9.27 2.50
N MET A 46 6.35 -9.29 3.07
CA MET A 46 6.54 -9.29 4.52
C MET A 46 7.63 -8.31 4.92
N LEU A 47 7.33 -7.45 5.88
CA LEU A 47 8.28 -6.60 6.59
C LEU A 47 8.56 -7.21 7.95
N THR A 48 9.83 -7.36 8.33
CA THR A 48 10.20 -7.86 9.66
C THR A 48 10.67 -6.69 10.52
N LEU A 49 10.07 -6.52 11.70
CA LEU A 49 10.44 -5.50 12.67
C LEU A 49 11.01 -6.16 13.92
N THR A 50 12.21 -5.76 14.34
CA THR A 50 12.86 -6.27 15.55
C THR A 50 12.67 -5.27 16.69
N SER A 51 11.89 -5.67 17.70
CA SER A 51 11.51 -4.86 18.86
C SER A 51 12.68 -4.38 19.72
N LYS A 52 13.80 -5.12 19.72
CA LYS A 52 15.02 -4.79 20.50
C LYS A 52 15.95 -3.78 19.83
N LYS A 53 15.89 -3.62 18.51
CA LYS A 53 16.95 -2.95 17.74
C LYS A 53 16.85 -1.43 17.87
N THR A 54 15.66 -0.88 17.67
CA THR A 54 15.37 0.55 17.78
C THR A 54 13.89 0.76 18.04
N LYS A 55 13.53 1.23 19.23
CA LYS A 55 12.18 1.76 19.51
C LYS A 55 12.00 3.17 18.93
N ASP A 56 13.11 3.89 18.79
CA ASP A 56 13.18 5.18 18.14
C ASP A 56 13.31 5.00 16.63
N GLY A 57 12.28 5.39 15.89
CA GLY A 57 12.21 5.21 14.45
C GLY A 57 10.79 5.28 13.94
N ARG A 58 10.65 5.09 12.62
CA ARG A 58 9.36 5.16 11.93
C ARG A 58 9.18 3.95 11.03
N LEU A 59 7.97 3.40 11.04
CA LEU A 59 7.42 2.68 9.90
C LEU A 59 6.86 3.73 8.94
N VAL A 60 7.43 3.83 7.74
CA VAL A 60 7.08 4.84 6.73
C VAL A 60 6.35 4.15 5.59
N ILE A 61 5.28 4.81 5.11
CA ILE A 61 4.46 4.35 3.99
C ILE A 61 4.39 5.50 2.98
N MET A 62 4.88 5.27 1.77
CA MET A 62 4.96 6.27 0.71
C MET A 62 4.23 5.79 -0.53
N ASN A 63 3.12 6.44 -0.86
CA ASN A 63 2.44 6.28 -2.12
C ASN A 63 3.14 7.08 -3.21
N LEU A 64 3.85 6.38 -4.09
CA LEU A 64 4.57 7.00 -5.20
C LEU A 64 3.64 7.58 -6.27
N ASN A 65 2.37 7.18 -6.26
CA ASN A 65 1.38 7.51 -7.27
C ASN A 65 0.32 8.48 -6.75
N VAL A 66 0.61 9.22 -5.68
CA VAL A 66 -0.35 10.13 -5.04
C VAL A 66 -0.95 11.17 -6.00
N ARG A 67 -0.21 11.58 -7.04
CA ARG A 67 -0.71 12.49 -8.07
C ARG A 67 -1.81 11.88 -8.93
N ASN A 68 -1.81 10.56 -9.10
CA ASN A 68 -2.83 9.82 -9.83
C ASN A 68 -4.09 9.57 -8.98
N GLU A 69 -4.07 9.98 -7.71
CA GLU A 69 -5.16 9.82 -6.74
C GLU A 69 -5.71 11.17 -6.29
N ALA A 70 -5.71 12.18 -7.16
CA ALA A 70 -6.13 13.53 -6.82
C ALA A 70 -7.54 13.59 -6.21
N ASP A 71 -8.45 12.73 -6.66
CA ASP A 71 -9.85 12.69 -6.22
C ASP A 71 -10.11 11.71 -5.07
N TYR A 72 -9.07 10.99 -4.62
CA TYR A 72 -9.19 9.97 -3.58
C TYR A 72 -8.41 10.36 -2.32
N LYS A 73 -8.99 10.04 -1.17
CA LYS A 73 -8.32 10.04 0.13
C LYS A 73 -7.95 8.60 0.46
N ARG A 74 -6.65 8.36 0.60
CA ARG A 74 -6.11 7.05 0.98
C ARG A 74 -5.85 7.00 2.48
N SER A 75 -6.30 5.94 3.13
CA SER A 75 -5.98 5.62 4.52
C SER A 75 -5.26 4.27 4.61
N TYR A 76 -4.63 4.06 5.76
CA TYR A 76 -3.86 2.86 6.08
C TYR A 76 -4.29 2.39 7.45
N LEU A 77 -4.23 1.08 7.66
CA LEU A 77 -4.65 0.45 8.90
C LEU A 77 -3.86 -0.83 9.14
N VAL A 78 -3.62 -1.15 10.41
CA VAL A 78 -2.90 -2.36 10.82
C VAL A 78 -3.89 -3.26 11.52
N MET A 79 -3.97 -4.51 11.09
CA MET A 79 -4.89 -5.50 11.63
C MET A 79 -4.14 -6.70 12.20
N ASN A 80 -4.76 -7.35 13.18
CA ASN A 80 -4.28 -8.64 13.68
C ASN A 80 -4.76 -9.80 12.79
N ASP A 81 -4.48 -11.03 13.22
CA ASP A 81 -4.88 -12.26 12.55
C ASP A 81 -6.39 -12.50 12.55
N LYS A 82 -7.10 -11.94 13.55
CA LYS A 82 -8.57 -11.95 13.67
C LYS A 82 -9.28 -10.87 12.85
N ASP A 83 -8.55 -10.13 12.02
CA ASP A 83 -9.06 -9.00 11.21
C ASP A 83 -9.55 -7.82 12.06
N GLU A 84 -9.11 -7.71 13.32
CA GLU A 84 -9.39 -6.57 14.21
C GLU A 84 -8.34 -5.48 13.98
N GLU A 85 -8.79 -4.23 13.84
CA GLU A 85 -7.92 -3.07 13.69
C GLU A 85 -7.20 -2.75 15.01
N LEU A 86 -5.88 -2.56 14.92
CA LEU A 86 -5.08 -2.11 16.05
C LEU A 86 -5.21 -0.59 16.21
N PRO A 87 -5.24 -0.06 17.45
CA PRO A 87 -5.34 1.37 17.72
C PRO A 87 -3.99 2.08 17.50
N ILE A 88 -3.49 2.03 16.26
CA ILE A 88 -2.21 2.60 15.84
C ILE A 88 -2.49 3.86 15.02
N ASN A 89 -2.03 5.01 15.52
CA ASN A 89 -2.19 6.26 14.81
C ASN A 89 -1.18 6.38 13.65
N ILE A 90 -1.69 6.31 12.41
CA ILE A 90 -0.90 6.52 11.20
C ILE A 90 -0.97 8.00 10.81
N VAL A 91 0.12 8.72 11.08
CA VAL A 91 0.20 10.16 10.86
C VAL A 91 0.52 10.46 9.39
N SER A 92 -0.22 11.37 8.78
CA SER A 92 0.09 11.94 7.47
C SER A 92 0.90 13.22 7.64
N ARG A 93 2.09 13.30 7.02
CA ARG A 93 2.95 14.50 7.12
C ARG A 93 2.86 15.38 5.88
N VAL A 94 2.83 14.74 4.72
CA VAL A 94 2.70 15.37 3.39
C VAL A 94 1.90 14.44 2.51
N ASN A 95 1.28 14.98 1.45
CA ASN A 95 0.42 14.19 0.59
C ASN A 95 1.17 12.96 0.05
N GLY A 96 0.65 11.76 0.30
CA GLY A 96 1.25 10.50 -0.10
C GLY A 96 2.31 9.93 0.85
N SER A 97 2.70 10.62 1.93
CA SER A 97 3.65 10.09 2.92
C SER A 97 3.02 10.01 4.32
N HIS A 98 3.05 8.80 4.86
CA HIS A 98 2.47 8.44 6.15
C HIS A 98 3.52 7.74 7.00
N TYR A 99 3.39 7.84 8.32
CA TYR A 99 4.26 7.12 9.22
C TYR A 99 3.59 6.74 10.54
N VAL A 100 4.15 5.72 11.17
CA VAL A 100 3.89 5.32 12.55
C VAL A 100 5.21 5.36 13.31
N LEU A 101 5.21 5.89 14.54
CA LEU A 101 6.39 5.77 15.39
C LEU A 101 6.53 4.32 15.85
N LEU A 102 7.73 3.75 15.71
CA LEU A 102 7.95 2.34 16.08
C LEU A 102 7.64 2.07 17.55
N LYS A 103 7.88 3.04 18.45
CA LYS A 103 7.46 2.95 19.86
C LYS A 103 5.95 2.70 20.02
N ASP A 104 5.12 3.38 19.22
CA ASP A 104 3.65 3.28 19.29
C ASP A 104 3.18 1.99 18.62
N PHE A 105 3.82 1.60 17.52
CA PHE A 105 3.60 0.31 16.88
C PHE A 105 3.88 -0.85 17.86
N PHE A 106 5.03 -0.83 18.53
CA PHE A 106 5.42 -1.86 19.49
C PHE A 106 4.63 -1.81 20.81
N ALA A 107 4.04 -0.67 21.17
CA ALA A 107 3.12 -0.59 22.31
C ALA A 107 1.80 -1.34 22.06
N ASN A 108 1.39 -1.46 20.79
CA ASN A 108 0.13 -2.08 20.37
C ASN A 108 0.33 -3.46 19.71
N THR A 109 1.55 -3.98 19.71
CA THR A 109 1.88 -5.27 19.10
C THR A 109 2.69 -6.15 20.05
N GLN A 110 2.67 -7.45 19.80
CA GLN A 110 3.35 -8.46 20.59
C GLN A 110 4.42 -9.15 19.76
N LYS A 111 5.57 -9.38 20.38
CA LYS A 111 6.68 -10.14 19.80
C LYS A 111 6.24 -11.56 19.47
N GLY A 112 6.62 -12.06 18.30
CA GLY A 112 6.26 -13.38 17.78
C GLY A 112 5.03 -13.35 16.87
N ASN A 113 4.24 -12.28 16.91
CA ASN A 113 3.03 -12.17 16.12
C ASN A 113 3.28 -11.49 14.77
N THR A 114 2.35 -11.74 13.84
CA THR A 114 2.32 -11.14 12.51
C THR A 114 1.04 -10.33 12.33
N TYR A 115 1.18 -9.13 11.81
CA TYR A 115 0.11 -8.17 11.57
C TYR A 115 -0.04 -7.90 10.09
N LYS A 116 -1.17 -7.34 9.66
CA LYS A 116 -1.45 -7.03 8.26
C LYS A 116 -1.61 -5.54 8.08
N LEU A 117 -0.80 -4.95 7.19
CA LEU A 117 -0.96 -3.56 6.78
C LEU A 117 -1.86 -3.51 5.55
N TYR A 118 -3.00 -2.84 5.70
CA TYR A 118 -3.94 -2.61 4.63
C TYR A 118 -3.96 -1.14 4.22
N THR A 119 -4.50 -0.90 3.02
CA THR A 119 -4.91 0.43 2.58
C THR A 119 -6.31 0.39 1.98
N MET A 120 -6.98 1.53 2.02
CA MET A 120 -8.22 1.77 1.30
C MET A 120 -8.20 3.17 0.71
N ALA A 121 -8.89 3.37 -0.40
CA ALA A 121 -9.10 4.67 -1.02
C ALA A 121 -10.59 4.97 -1.07
N VAL A 122 -10.96 6.18 -0.66
CA VAL A 122 -12.33 6.68 -0.68
C VAL A 122 -12.34 7.99 -1.46
N PRO A 123 -13.32 8.25 -2.34
CA PRO A 123 -13.47 9.55 -2.98
C PRO A 123 -13.48 10.69 -1.96
N LYS A 124 -12.89 11.83 -2.32
CA LYS A 124 -12.92 13.04 -1.50
C LYS A 124 -14.30 13.71 -1.51
N ASP A 125 -15.03 13.58 -2.62
CA ASP A 125 -16.42 14.03 -2.72
C ASP A 125 -17.33 13.11 -1.87
N PRO A 126 -18.05 13.65 -0.87
CA PRO A 126 -18.95 12.88 -0.01
C PRO A 126 -20.06 12.13 -0.78
N ASN A 127 -20.57 12.71 -1.87
CA ASN A 127 -21.64 12.08 -2.66
C ASN A 127 -21.11 10.86 -3.39
N ALA A 128 -19.95 10.99 -4.05
CA ALA A 128 -19.25 9.85 -4.64
C ALA A 128 -18.85 8.81 -3.57
N ALA A 129 -18.37 9.24 -2.40
CA ALA A 129 -17.97 8.34 -1.31
C ALA A 129 -19.12 7.46 -0.81
N ALA A 130 -20.34 7.98 -0.76
CA ALA A 130 -21.53 7.25 -0.31
C ALA A 130 -21.97 6.14 -1.29
N THR A 131 -21.55 6.22 -2.56
CA THR A 131 -21.99 5.29 -3.62
C THR A 131 -20.97 4.20 -3.94
N VAL A 132 -19.72 4.34 -3.50
CA VAL A 132 -18.66 3.38 -3.79
C VAL A 132 -18.52 2.31 -2.70
N ARG A 133 -18.37 1.06 -3.13
CA ARG A 133 -17.94 -0.02 -2.23
C ARG A 133 -16.43 0.09 -1.99
N VAL A 134 -16.04 0.43 -0.77
CA VAL A 134 -14.64 0.54 -0.38
C VAL A 134 -14.02 -0.86 -0.22
N ARG A 135 -12.95 -1.15 -0.96
CA ARG A 135 -12.16 -2.38 -0.83
C ARG A 135 -10.88 -2.12 -0.05
N ARG A 136 -10.57 -3.00 0.91
CA ARG A 136 -9.26 -3.08 1.57
C ARG A 136 -8.28 -3.85 0.68
N ILE A 137 -7.07 -3.34 0.56
CA ILE A 137 -5.97 -3.97 -0.18
C ILE A 137 -4.84 -4.26 0.78
N LEU A 138 -4.46 -5.53 0.88
CA LEU A 138 -3.34 -6.00 1.69
C LEU A 138 -2.05 -5.53 1.04
N LEU A 139 -1.32 -4.66 1.72
CA LEU A 139 -0.02 -4.18 1.25
C LEU A 139 1.12 -5.11 1.67
N CYS A 140 1.13 -5.55 2.92
CA CYS A 140 2.10 -6.51 3.42
C CYS A 140 1.69 -7.10 4.76
N SER A 141 2.35 -8.19 5.13
CA SER A 141 2.42 -8.66 6.51
C SER A 141 3.59 -7.99 7.24
N ILE A 142 3.44 -7.74 8.55
CA ILE A 142 4.46 -7.17 9.42
C ILE A 142 4.72 -8.17 10.55
N ALA A 143 5.86 -8.86 10.51
CA ALA A 143 6.27 -9.80 11.54
C ALA A 143 7.07 -9.08 12.64
N VAL A 144 6.65 -9.21 13.90
CA VAL A 144 7.34 -8.60 15.05
C VAL A 144 8.24 -9.64 15.71
N LYS A 145 9.55 -9.38 15.75
CA LYS A 145 10.59 -10.26 16.30
C LYS A 145 11.32 -9.66 17.50
#